data_AF-A0A949LNC4-F1
#
_entry.id   AF-A0A949LNC4-F1
#
_cell.length_a   1.000
_cell.length_b   1.000
_cell.length_c   1.000
_cell.angle_alpha   90.00
_cell.angle_beta   90.00
_cell.angle_gamma   90.00
#
_symmetry.space_group_name_H-M   'P 1'
#
loop_
_entity.id
_entity.type
_entity.pdbx_description
1 polymer ?
#
loop_
_entity_poly.entity_id
_entity_poly.type
_entity_poly.pdbx_seq_one_letter_code
_entity_poly.pdbx_strand_id
1 'polypeptide(L)'
;MSKLKVAVLISGRGSNLQALIDAAKAADFPAEIAVVISNNPEAQGLARAAEAGIPAMICDHTYFKGDKDGFEDALASIVEQSGAGLVCLAGFMRILTPRFLNKFKDKVINIHPSLLPAYKGLDTHERVLAAGEKTHGCSVHVVTPAMDEGAVIAQKQVPVLEGDTADTLAARVLTQEHVLYPETVAAIALGHVVIRQGRVERAGSLRHHESAKRESHETTMHHDHHATPVADAEAVARAQAMWNVFTKATVIAGGAVAVLLILLAALVA
;
A
#
# COMPACT_ATOMS: atom_id res chain seq x y z
N MET A 1 19.55 -10.20 -0.29
CA MET A 1 18.79 -9.18 -1.06
C MET A 1 18.02 -8.34 -0.05
N SER A 2 18.02 -7.02 -0.16
CA SER A 2 17.18 -6.15 0.68
C SER A 2 15.72 -6.35 0.32
N LYS A 3 14.83 -6.46 1.33
CA LYS A 3 13.38 -6.55 1.10
C LYS A 3 12.85 -5.24 0.51
N LEU A 4 11.85 -5.31 -0.36
CA LEU A 4 11.13 -4.13 -0.84
C LEU A 4 10.32 -3.51 0.32
N LYS A 5 10.59 -2.24 0.64
CA LYS A 5 9.80 -1.49 1.62
C LYS A 5 8.46 -1.08 1.04
N VAL A 6 7.38 -1.34 1.77
CA VAL A 6 6.00 -1.03 1.38
C VAL A 6 5.35 -0.10 2.40
N ALA A 7 4.65 0.93 1.92
CA ALA A 7 3.71 1.71 2.71
C ALA A 7 2.28 1.21 2.46
N VAL A 8 1.52 0.92 3.50
CA VAL A 8 0.14 0.44 3.38
C VAL A 8 -0.83 1.53 3.84
N LEU A 9 -1.74 1.95 2.96
CA LEU A 9 -2.76 2.96 3.25
C LEU A 9 -4.10 2.30 3.56
N ILE A 10 -4.74 2.70 4.66
CA ILE A 10 -6.01 2.11 5.15
C ILE A 10 -7.02 3.18 5.61
N SER A 11 -8.31 2.84 5.65
CA SER A 11 -9.35 3.69 6.25
C SER A 11 -10.22 3.01 7.32
N GLY A 12 -10.08 1.70 7.52
CA GLY A 12 -11.01 0.93 8.35
C GLY A 12 -10.42 -0.36 8.92
N ARG A 13 -11.17 -1.47 8.77
CA ARG A 13 -10.91 -2.77 9.44
C ARG A 13 -9.51 -3.36 9.22
N GLY A 14 -8.90 -3.12 8.06
CA GLY A 14 -7.55 -3.56 7.74
C GLY A 14 -7.41 -5.09 7.57
N SER A 15 -8.40 -5.79 7.02
CA SER A 15 -8.29 -7.24 6.76
C SER A 15 -7.21 -7.56 5.70
N ASN A 16 -7.15 -6.81 4.60
CA ASN A 16 -6.07 -6.93 3.62
C ASN A 16 -4.70 -6.53 4.19
N LEU A 17 -4.66 -5.55 5.11
CA LEU A 17 -3.44 -5.24 5.86
C LEU A 17 -3.00 -6.45 6.69
N GLN A 18 -3.92 -7.13 7.39
CA GLN A 18 -3.58 -8.32 8.16
C GLN A 18 -2.95 -9.41 7.28
N ALA A 19 -3.51 -9.65 6.10
CA ALA A 19 -2.95 -10.62 5.16
C ALA A 19 -1.52 -10.26 4.71
N LEU A 20 -1.24 -8.98 4.47
CA LEU A 20 0.12 -8.50 4.16
C LEU A 20 1.07 -8.65 5.36
N ILE A 21 0.61 -8.34 6.58
CA ILE A 21 1.37 -8.54 7.82
C ILE A 21 1.74 -10.02 7.97
N ASP A 22 0.77 -10.91 7.81
CA ASP A 22 0.97 -12.34 8.00
C ASP A 22 1.92 -12.93 6.95
N ALA A 23 1.82 -12.48 5.70
CA ALA A 23 2.78 -12.84 4.66
C ALA A 23 4.20 -12.33 4.97
N ALA A 24 4.33 -11.10 5.45
CA ALA A 24 5.63 -10.49 5.77
C ALA A 24 6.36 -11.14 6.96
N LYS A 25 5.67 -11.92 7.79
CA LYS A 25 6.29 -12.74 8.86
C LYS A 25 7.18 -13.85 8.31
N ALA A 26 6.92 -14.33 7.09
CA ALA A 26 7.75 -15.35 6.47
C ALA A 26 9.13 -14.76 6.11
N ALA A 27 10.19 -15.49 6.48
CA ALA A 27 11.57 -15.01 6.31
C ALA A 27 11.91 -14.76 4.83
N ASP A 28 11.37 -15.58 3.95
CA ASP A 28 11.54 -15.56 2.50
C ASP A 28 10.57 -14.61 1.77
N PHE A 29 9.60 -14.00 2.47
CA PHE A 29 8.75 -12.99 1.85
C PHE A 29 9.60 -11.77 1.44
N PRO A 30 9.58 -11.37 0.15
CA PRO A 30 10.56 -10.44 -0.43
C PRO A 30 10.29 -8.96 -0.14
N ALA A 31 9.26 -8.66 0.67
CA ALA A 31 8.88 -7.31 1.04
C ALA A 31 8.72 -7.17 2.56
N GLU A 32 8.80 -5.94 3.04
CA GLU A 32 8.53 -5.57 4.43
C GLU A 32 7.61 -4.35 4.49
N ILE A 33 6.72 -4.31 5.49
CA ILE A 33 5.83 -3.17 5.69
C ILE A 33 6.60 -2.13 6.50
N ALA A 34 7.01 -1.04 5.87
CA ALA A 34 7.78 0.03 6.50
C ALA A 34 6.89 0.97 7.33
N VAL A 35 5.65 1.19 6.88
CA VAL A 35 4.67 2.04 7.58
C VAL A 35 3.24 1.66 7.19
N VAL A 36 2.33 1.73 8.15
CA VAL A 36 0.88 1.74 7.92
C VAL A 36 0.38 3.15 8.16
N ILE A 37 -0.39 3.70 7.23
CA ILE A 37 -0.92 5.06 7.35
C ILE A 37 -2.44 5.01 7.22
N SER A 38 -3.15 5.64 8.16
CA SER A 38 -4.60 5.80 8.05
C SER A 38 -5.01 7.26 7.93
N ASN A 39 -5.99 7.52 7.07
CA ASN A 39 -6.69 8.80 7.03
C ASN A 39 -7.77 8.92 8.11
N ASN A 40 -8.06 7.85 8.85
CA ASN A 40 -9.08 7.79 9.89
C ASN A 40 -8.42 7.37 11.22
N PRO A 41 -8.43 8.20 12.27
CA PRO A 41 -7.84 7.84 13.57
C PRO A 41 -8.50 6.62 14.23
N GLU A 42 -9.74 6.29 13.85
CA GLU A 42 -10.50 5.16 14.41
C GLU A 42 -10.35 3.87 13.59
N ALA A 43 -9.48 3.85 12.58
CA ALA A 43 -9.27 2.66 11.76
C ALA A 43 -8.70 1.50 12.60
N GLN A 44 -9.48 0.42 12.75
CA GLN A 44 -9.06 -0.78 13.49
C GLN A 44 -7.75 -1.39 12.96
N GLY A 45 -7.43 -1.17 11.67
CA GLY A 45 -6.15 -1.62 11.11
C GLY A 45 -4.91 -0.98 11.75
N LEU A 46 -5.03 0.16 12.42
CA LEU A 46 -3.93 0.77 13.18
C LEU A 46 -3.50 -0.12 14.36
N ALA A 47 -4.46 -0.75 15.06
CA ALA A 47 -4.17 -1.69 16.13
C ALA A 47 -3.41 -2.93 15.61
N ARG A 48 -3.81 -3.45 14.44
CA ARG A 48 -3.12 -4.59 13.78
C ARG A 48 -1.65 -4.27 13.49
N ALA A 49 -1.36 -3.06 13.03
CA ALA A 49 0.00 -2.61 12.77
C ALA A 49 0.82 -2.53 14.05
N ALA A 50 0.25 -1.93 15.11
CA ALA A 50 0.89 -1.82 16.41
C ALA A 50 1.18 -3.19 17.04
N GLU A 51 0.23 -4.12 17.00
CA GLU A 51 0.39 -5.51 17.48
C GLU A 51 1.50 -6.25 16.73
N ALA A 52 1.72 -5.92 15.45
CA ALA A 52 2.79 -6.48 14.63
C ALA A 52 4.13 -5.74 14.77
N GLY A 53 4.23 -4.71 15.61
CA GLY A 53 5.45 -3.90 15.76
C GLY A 53 5.77 -3.03 14.55
N ILE A 54 4.78 -2.74 13.70
CA ILE A 54 4.94 -1.93 12.48
C ILE A 54 4.62 -0.47 12.81
N PRO A 55 5.44 0.52 12.38
CA PRO A 55 5.12 1.93 12.53
C PRO A 55 3.74 2.27 11.95
N ALA A 56 2.87 2.84 12.78
CA ALA A 56 1.52 3.22 12.39
C ALA A 56 1.33 4.74 12.53
N MET A 57 0.95 5.40 11.44
CA MET A 57 0.81 6.86 11.37
C MET A 57 -0.64 7.24 11.07
N ILE A 58 -1.11 8.29 11.72
CA ILE A 58 -2.43 8.87 11.45
C ILE A 58 -2.20 10.16 10.66
N CYS A 59 -2.81 10.24 9.49
CA CYS A 59 -2.89 11.44 8.67
C CYS A 59 -4.36 11.83 8.56
N ASP A 60 -4.95 12.36 9.62
CA ASP A 60 -6.39 12.64 9.67
C ASP A 60 -6.78 13.69 8.62
N HIS A 61 -7.47 13.24 7.59
CA HIS A 61 -7.90 14.08 6.47
C HIS A 61 -8.89 15.19 6.90
N THR A 62 -9.57 15.05 8.04
CA THR A 62 -10.53 16.05 8.52
C THR A 62 -9.86 17.36 8.95
N TYR A 63 -8.59 17.29 9.37
CA TYR A 63 -7.81 18.48 9.75
C TYR A 63 -7.51 19.42 8.58
N PHE A 64 -7.58 18.90 7.35
CA PHE A 64 -7.28 19.69 6.15
C PHE A 64 -8.51 20.42 5.60
N LYS A 65 -9.70 20.27 6.19
CA LYS A 65 -10.92 21.03 5.85
C LYS A 65 -11.25 21.06 4.34
N GLY A 66 -10.99 19.96 3.64
CA GLY A 66 -11.22 19.84 2.20
C GLY A 66 -10.02 20.21 1.31
N ASP A 67 -8.93 20.72 1.88
CA ASP A 67 -7.65 20.88 1.17
C ASP A 67 -7.03 19.50 0.89
N LYS A 68 -7.34 18.99 -0.29
CA LYS A 68 -6.89 17.67 -0.73
C LYS A 68 -5.39 17.65 -0.99
N ASP A 69 -4.84 18.74 -1.54
CA ASP A 69 -3.43 18.84 -1.87
C ASP A 69 -2.58 18.89 -0.60
N GLY A 70 -2.98 19.69 0.38
CA GLY A 70 -2.31 19.74 1.69
C GLY A 70 -2.35 18.38 2.42
N PHE A 71 -3.49 17.69 2.36
CA PHE A 71 -3.61 16.32 2.90
C PHE A 71 -2.65 15.35 2.20
N GLU A 72 -2.60 15.38 0.87
CA GLU A 72 -1.74 14.47 0.09
C GLU A 72 -0.25 14.82 0.20
N ASP A 73 0.12 16.07 0.42
CA ASP A 73 1.50 16.48 0.73
C ASP A 73 1.96 15.88 2.07
N ALA A 74 1.11 15.94 3.10
CA ALA A 74 1.40 15.32 4.40
C ALA A 74 1.50 13.79 4.28
N LEU A 75 0.56 13.16 3.58
CA LEU A 75 0.57 11.72 3.31
C LEU A 75 1.84 11.30 2.55
N ALA A 76 2.20 12.02 1.50
CA ALA A 76 3.39 11.73 0.70
C ALA A 76 4.67 11.88 1.52
N SER A 77 4.75 12.87 2.40
CA SER A 77 5.90 13.08 3.29
C SER A 77 6.13 11.86 4.20
N ILE A 78 5.07 11.26 4.77
CA ILE A 78 5.19 10.04 5.58
C ILE A 78 5.70 8.87 4.73
N VAL A 79 5.15 8.69 3.52
CA VAL A 79 5.57 7.61 2.61
C VAL A 79 7.05 7.76 2.24
N GLU A 80 7.51 8.97 1.89
CA GLU A 80 8.92 9.22 1.56
C GLU A 80 9.87 8.95 2.73
N GLN A 81 9.52 9.44 3.93
CA GLN A 81 10.33 9.25 5.13
C GLN A 81 10.47 7.77 5.53
N SER A 82 9.46 6.94 5.23
CA SER A 82 9.54 5.49 5.44
C SER A 82 10.50 4.77 4.49
N GLY A 83 10.89 5.40 3.38
CA GLY A 83 11.68 4.80 2.32
C GLY A 83 10.92 3.76 1.49
N ALA A 84 9.59 3.78 1.52
CA ALA A 84 8.77 2.83 0.77
C ALA A 84 8.98 2.98 -0.76
N GLY A 85 9.27 1.85 -1.40
CA GLY A 85 9.36 1.74 -2.86
C GLY A 85 8.02 1.44 -3.53
N LEU A 86 7.02 1.01 -2.76
CA LEU A 86 5.67 0.67 -3.21
C LEU A 86 4.64 1.15 -2.19
N VAL A 87 3.51 1.65 -2.68
CA VAL A 87 2.33 2.06 -1.90
C VAL A 87 1.18 1.10 -2.21
N CYS A 88 0.66 0.45 -1.17
CA CYS A 88 -0.44 -0.50 -1.24
C CYS A 88 -1.70 0.10 -0.61
N LEU A 89 -2.74 0.31 -1.40
CA LEU A 89 -4.06 0.69 -0.89
C LEU A 89 -4.79 -0.57 -0.41
N ALA A 90 -5.10 -0.65 0.88
CA ALA A 90 -5.77 -1.79 1.51
C ALA A 90 -7.07 -1.33 2.18
N GLY A 91 -8.07 -0.98 1.35
CA GLY A 91 -9.31 -0.36 1.81
C GLY A 91 -9.12 1.12 2.17
N PHE A 92 -8.37 1.85 1.34
CA PHE A 92 -8.19 3.31 1.47
C PHE A 92 -9.31 4.04 0.74
N MET A 93 -10.22 4.66 1.49
CA MET A 93 -11.50 5.22 1.00
C MET A 93 -11.39 6.67 0.55
N ARG A 94 -10.24 7.06 -0.03
CA ARG A 94 -10.00 8.42 -0.56
C ARG A 94 -9.39 8.31 -1.97
N ILE A 95 -9.97 9.04 -2.91
CA ILE A 95 -9.44 9.15 -4.28
C ILE A 95 -8.15 9.98 -4.21
N LEU A 96 -7.04 9.47 -4.74
CA LEU A 96 -5.76 10.18 -4.81
C LEU A 96 -5.72 11.14 -6.02
N THR A 97 -5.13 12.32 -5.88
CA THR A 97 -4.97 13.25 -7.01
C THR A 97 -3.87 12.80 -7.99
N PRO A 98 -3.86 13.34 -9.22
CA PRO A 98 -2.71 13.22 -10.11
C PRO A 98 -1.39 13.67 -9.47
N ARG A 99 -1.40 14.63 -8.53
CA ARG A 99 -0.20 15.15 -7.88
C ARG A 99 0.48 14.08 -7.04
N PHE A 100 -0.26 13.39 -6.17
CA PHE A 100 0.26 12.26 -5.39
C PHE A 100 0.71 11.11 -6.30
N LEU A 101 -0.12 10.74 -7.29
CA LEU A 101 0.17 9.62 -8.18
C LEU A 101 1.38 9.88 -9.09
N ASN A 102 1.64 11.12 -9.49
CA ASN A 102 2.85 11.48 -10.24
C ASN A 102 4.11 11.35 -9.38
N LYS A 103 4.02 11.69 -8.09
CA LYS A 103 5.14 11.56 -7.14
C LYS A 103 5.52 10.11 -6.89
N PHE A 104 4.52 9.22 -6.83
CA PHE A 104 4.70 7.76 -6.70
C PHE A 104 4.38 7.04 -8.00
N LYS A 105 4.79 7.62 -9.14
CA LYS A 105 4.49 7.06 -10.46
C LYS A 105 4.91 5.59 -10.56
N ASP A 106 4.01 4.77 -11.08
CA ASP A 106 4.17 3.33 -11.26
C ASP A 106 4.39 2.53 -9.94
N LYS A 107 4.16 3.16 -8.77
CA LYS A 107 4.41 2.57 -7.44
C LYS A 107 3.18 2.51 -6.55
N VAL A 108 1.99 2.84 -7.05
CA VAL A 108 0.75 2.77 -6.27
C VAL A 108 -0.15 1.68 -6.83
N ILE A 109 -0.49 0.70 -6.00
CA ILE A 109 -1.40 -0.40 -6.36
C ILE A 109 -2.58 -0.46 -5.38
N ASN A 110 -3.71 -0.95 -5.87
CA ASN A 110 -4.92 -1.15 -5.08
C ASN A 110 -5.47 -2.55 -5.32
N ILE A 111 -6.12 -3.10 -4.31
CA ILE A 111 -6.96 -4.29 -4.44
C ILE A 111 -8.43 -3.87 -4.44
N HIS A 112 -9.18 -4.38 -5.41
CA HIS A 112 -10.57 -4.04 -5.64
C HIS A 112 -11.45 -5.31 -5.68
N PRO A 113 -12.60 -5.35 -4.99
CA PRO A 113 -13.48 -6.52 -4.90
C PRO A 113 -14.33 -6.72 -6.17
N SER A 114 -13.71 -6.69 -7.35
CA SER A 114 -14.35 -7.12 -8.59
C SER A 114 -13.35 -7.64 -9.61
N LEU A 115 -13.87 -8.24 -10.69
CA LEU A 115 -13.10 -8.58 -11.88
C LEU A 115 -13.08 -7.36 -12.84
N LEU A 116 -12.19 -6.40 -12.56
CA LEU A 116 -12.01 -5.22 -13.41
C LEU A 116 -11.76 -5.61 -14.88
N PRO A 117 -12.33 -4.85 -15.85
CA PRO A 117 -12.97 -3.54 -15.70
C PRO A 117 -14.43 -3.58 -15.24
N ALA A 118 -15.01 -4.75 -14.96
CA ALA A 118 -16.41 -4.86 -14.51
C ALA A 118 -16.57 -4.36 -13.06
N TYR A 119 -17.72 -3.77 -12.75
CA TYR A 119 -18.11 -3.36 -11.38
C TYR A 119 -17.06 -2.48 -10.66
N LYS A 120 -16.62 -1.38 -11.28
CA LYS A 120 -15.84 -0.32 -10.63
C LYS A 120 -16.61 0.34 -9.49
N GLY A 121 -15.91 0.93 -8.52
CA GLY A 121 -16.53 1.65 -7.40
C GLY A 121 -17.18 0.73 -6.38
N LEU A 122 -18.18 1.25 -5.66
CA LEU A 122 -18.74 0.60 -4.47
C LEU A 122 -19.77 -0.50 -4.80
N ASP A 123 -20.15 -1.24 -3.75
CA ASP A 123 -21.26 -2.20 -3.69
C ASP A 123 -21.19 -3.26 -4.80
N THR A 124 -19.97 -3.75 -5.06
CA THR A 124 -19.68 -4.65 -6.17
C THR A 124 -20.42 -5.97 -6.04
N HIS A 125 -20.51 -6.51 -4.82
CA HIS A 125 -21.14 -7.79 -4.53
C HIS A 125 -22.65 -7.76 -4.77
N GLU A 126 -23.34 -6.73 -4.29
CA GLU A 126 -24.76 -6.49 -4.50
C GLU A 126 -25.08 -6.36 -5.98
N ARG A 127 -24.27 -5.59 -6.71
CA ARG A 127 -24.47 -5.35 -8.15
C ARG A 127 -24.28 -6.61 -8.98
N VAL A 128 -23.30 -7.44 -8.63
CA VAL A 128 -23.03 -8.73 -9.28
C VAL A 128 -24.19 -9.71 -9.06
N LEU A 129 -24.71 -9.78 -7.83
CA LEU A 129 -25.88 -10.61 -7.50
C LEU A 129 -27.13 -10.12 -8.24
N ALA A 130 -27.37 -8.81 -8.25
CA ALA A 130 -28.52 -8.21 -8.95
C ALA A 130 -28.48 -8.45 -10.47
N ALA A 131 -27.28 -8.49 -11.05
CA ALA A 131 -27.09 -8.80 -12.47
C ALA A 131 -27.21 -10.30 -12.79
N GLY A 132 -27.32 -11.18 -11.78
CA GLY A 132 -27.44 -12.63 -11.97
C GLY A 132 -26.17 -13.30 -12.45
N GLU A 133 -25.01 -12.66 -12.23
CA GLU A 133 -23.70 -13.18 -12.63
C GLU A 133 -23.40 -14.53 -11.98
N LYS A 134 -22.61 -15.36 -12.68
CA LYS A 134 -22.17 -16.67 -12.17
C LYS A 134 -20.75 -16.68 -11.64
N THR A 135 -20.01 -15.61 -11.92
CA THR A 135 -18.60 -15.46 -11.55
C THR A 135 -18.36 -14.07 -11.00
N HIS A 136 -17.56 -13.98 -9.95
CA HIS A 136 -17.08 -12.74 -9.37
C HIS A 136 -15.62 -12.90 -8.95
N GLY A 137 -15.05 -11.95 -8.21
CA GLY A 137 -13.66 -12.04 -7.78
C GLY A 137 -13.08 -10.71 -7.34
N CYS A 138 -11.76 -10.65 -7.30
CA CYS A 138 -11.00 -9.45 -6.97
C CYS A 138 -9.86 -9.22 -7.97
N SER A 139 -9.42 -7.96 -8.04
CA SER A 139 -8.34 -7.48 -8.91
C SER A 139 -7.34 -6.68 -8.12
N VAL A 140 -6.05 -6.91 -8.35
CA VAL A 140 -4.99 -5.96 -7.98
C VAL A 140 -4.62 -5.18 -9.23
N HIS A 141 -4.58 -3.86 -9.14
CA HIS A 141 -4.35 -2.98 -10.28
C HIS A 141 -3.48 -1.78 -9.93
N VAL A 142 -2.88 -1.17 -10.95
CA VAL A 142 -2.17 0.12 -10.82
C VAL A 142 -3.20 1.20 -10.51
N VAL A 143 -2.89 2.13 -9.61
CA VAL A 143 -3.79 3.26 -9.31
C VAL A 143 -3.57 4.37 -10.33
N THR A 144 -4.68 4.85 -10.91
CA THR A 144 -4.75 6.00 -11.79
C THR A 144 -5.66 7.07 -11.19
N PRO A 145 -5.64 8.33 -11.69
CA PRO A 145 -6.59 9.34 -11.24
C PRO A 145 -8.06 8.96 -11.47
N ALA A 146 -8.31 8.18 -12.53
CA ALA A 146 -9.63 7.59 -12.79
C ALA A 146 -9.85 6.37 -11.88
N MET A 147 -11.03 6.30 -11.28
CA MET A 147 -11.42 5.28 -10.29
C MET A 147 -11.42 3.88 -10.91
N ASP A 148 -10.59 2.99 -10.37
CA ASP A 148 -10.46 1.58 -10.74
C ASP A 148 -10.25 1.34 -12.25
N GLU A 149 -9.53 2.24 -12.92
CA GLU A 149 -9.26 2.15 -14.38
C GLU A 149 -7.84 1.75 -14.75
N GLY A 150 -6.92 1.72 -13.79
CA GLY A 150 -5.54 1.41 -14.09
C GLY A 150 -5.34 -0.06 -14.48
N ALA A 151 -4.19 -0.33 -15.09
CA ALA A 151 -3.88 -1.66 -15.61
C ALA A 151 -3.97 -2.74 -14.53
N VAL A 152 -4.73 -3.79 -14.83
CA VAL A 152 -4.88 -4.95 -13.95
C VAL A 152 -3.57 -5.73 -13.91
N ILE A 153 -3.06 -5.97 -12.71
CA ILE A 153 -1.82 -6.71 -12.46
C ILE A 153 -2.12 -8.21 -12.32
N ALA A 154 -3.12 -8.54 -11.50
CA ALA A 154 -3.55 -9.90 -11.21
C ALA A 154 -5.03 -9.94 -10.79
N GLN A 155 -5.68 -11.09 -10.97
CA GLN A 155 -7.07 -11.33 -10.58
C GLN A 155 -7.23 -12.74 -10.01
N LYS A 156 -8.21 -12.92 -9.12
CA LYS A 156 -8.72 -14.24 -8.73
C LYS A 156 -10.23 -14.25 -8.84
N GLN A 157 -10.76 -15.35 -9.37
CA GLN A 157 -12.19 -15.55 -9.57
C GLN A 157 -12.76 -16.44 -8.47
N VAL A 158 -14.03 -16.22 -8.15
CA VAL A 158 -14.85 -17.07 -7.28
C VAL A 158 -16.19 -17.33 -7.95
N PRO A 159 -16.80 -18.51 -7.75
CA PRO A 159 -18.16 -18.75 -8.21
C PRO A 159 -19.16 -17.91 -7.39
N VAL A 160 -20.22 -17.47 -8.05
CA VAL A 160 -21.44 -16.97 -7.39
C VAL A 160 -22.38 -18.16 -7.26
N LEU A 161 -22.65 -18.57 -6.02
CA LEU A 161 -23.44 -19.74 -5.72
C LEU A 161 -24.93 -19.39 -5.64
N GLU A 162 -25.78 -20.38 -5.88
CA GLU A 162 -27.22 -20.23 -5.66
C GLU A 162 -27.48 -19.93 -4.18
N GLY A 163 -28.27 -18.88 -3.92
CA GLY A 163 -28.59 -18.43 -2.56
C GLY A 163 -27.53 -17.55 -1.89
N ASP A 164 -26.45 -17.16 -2.58
CA ASP A 164 -25.50 -16.18 -2.06
C ASP A 164 -26.20 -14.86 -1.69
N THR A 165 -25.87 -14.34 -0.51
CA THR A 165 -26.06 -12.95 -0.13
C THR A 165 -24.79 -12.15 -0.41
N ALA A 166 -24.90 -10.81 -0.41
CA ALA A 166 -23.74 -9.93 -0.58
C ALA A 166 -22.64 -10.24 0.44
N ASP A 167 -22.98 -10.48 1.71
CA ASP A 167 -22.03 -10.84 2.76
C ASP A 167 -21.31 -12.18 2.50
N THR A 168 -22.06 -13.21 2.09
CA THR A 168 -21.46 -14.53 1.81
C THR A 168 -20.53 -14.48 0.60
N LEU A 169 -20.91 -13.72 -0.43
CA LEU A 169 -20.07 -13.48 -1.61
C LEU A 169 -18.84 -12.63 -1.26
N ALA A 170 -19.02 -11.57 -0.45
CA ALA A 170 -17.94 -10.72 0.04
C ALA A 170 -16.91 -11.51 0.82
N ALA A 171 -17.34 -12.40 1.74
CA ALA A 171 -16.43 -13.25 2.51
C ALA A 171 -15.61 -14.19 1.62
N ARG A 172 -16.23 -14.74 0.56
CA ARG A 172 -15.56 -15.59 -0.42
C ARG A 172 -14.55 -14.82 -1.26
N VAL A 173 -14.91 -13.62 -1.73
CA VAL A 173 -14.00 -12.72 -2.45
C VAL A 173 -12.84 -12.29 -1.56
N LEU A 174 -13.12 -11.89 -0.32
CA LEU A 174 -12.12 -11.43 0.64
C LEU A 174 -11.07 -12.51 0.95
N THR A 175 -11.46 -13.78 0.99
CA THR A 175 -10.52 -14.90 1.11
C THR A 175 -9.54 -14.92 -0.06
N GLN A 176 -10.00 -14.63 -1.28
CA GLN A 176 -9.11 -14.55 -2.44
C GLN A 176 -8.27 -13.27 -2.43
N GLU A 177 -8.78 -12.16 -1.91
CA GLU A 177 -7.99 -10.92 -1.74
C GLU A 177 -6.78 -11.14 -0.82
N HIS A 178 -6.99 -11.85 0.28
CA HIS A 178 -5.94 -12.18 1.26
C HIS A 178 -4.83 -13.05 0.68
N VAL A 179 -5.08 -13.74 -0.44
CA VAL A 179 -4.07 -14.50 -1.15
C VAL A 179 -3.48 -13.69 -2.30
N LEU A 180 -4.33 -13.06 -3.11
CA LEU A 180 -3.91 -12.33 -4.31
C LEU A 180 -3.04 -11.12 -3.99
N TYR A 181 -3.35 -10.39 -2.91
CA TYR A 181 -2.61 -9.17 -2.60
C TYR A 181 -1.16 -9.44 -2.21
N PRO A 182 -0.87 -10.33 -1.23
CA PRO A 182 0.50 -10.66 -0.89
C PRO A 182 1.27 -11.30 -2.05
N GLU A 183 0.64 -12.19 -2.84
CA GLU A 183 1.25 -12.78 -4.04
C GLU A 183 1.69 -11.69 -5.04
N THR A 184 0.85 -10.67 -5.25
CA THR A 184 1.14 -9.57 -6.17
C THR A 184 2.27 -8.69 -5.65
N VAL A 185 2.27 -8.35 -4.35
CA VAL A 185 3.37 -7.60 -3.71
C VAL A 185 4.69 -8.37 -3.83
N ALA A 186 4.67 -9.68 -3.59
CA ALA A 186 5.86 -10.52 -3.73
C ALA A 186 6.38 -10.55 -5.18
N ALA A 187 5.48 -10.69 -6.16
CA ALA A 187 5.85 -10.69 -7.57
C ALA A 187 6.49 -9.36 -8.01
N ILE A 188 6.01 -8.22 -7.50
CA ILE A 188 6.61 -6.90 -7.74
C ILE A 188 7.99 -6.80 -7.05
N ALA A 189 8.08 -7.21 -5.78
CA ALA A 189 9.32 -7.16 -5.02
C ALA A 189 10.44 -8.03 -5.62
N LEU A 190 10.10 -9.16 -6.22
CA LEU A 190 11.03 -10.04 -6.94
C LEU A 190 11.34 -9.58 -8.37
N GLY A 191 10.68 -8.52 -8.86
CA GLY A 191 10.83 -8.05 -10.25
C GLY A 191 10.21 -8.98 -11.29
N HIS A 192 9.39 -9.95 -10.87
CA HIS A 192 8.61 -10.80 -11.80
C HIS A 192 7.51 -10.00 -12.51
N VAL A 193 7.03 -8.96 -11.85
CA VAL A 193 6.12 -7.95 -12.37
C VAL A 193 6.79 -6.59 -12.25
N VAL A 194 6.81 -5.83 -13.33
CA VAL A 194 7.32 -4.46 -13.37
C VAL A 194 6.21 -3.55 -13.90
N ILE A 195 5.93 -2.45 -13.20
CA ILE A 195 5.01 -1.43 -13.68
C ILE A 195 5.84 -0.32 -14.32
N ARG A 196 5.56 0.01 -15.58
CA ARG A 196 6.24 1.08 -16.32
C ARG A 196 5.24 1.84 -17.17
N GLN A 197 5.22 3.16 -17.01
CA GLN A 197 4.35 4.04 -17.78
C GLN A 197 2.87 3.61 -17.71
N GLY A 198 2.41 3.17 -16.54
CA GLY A 198 1.06 2.65 -16.30
C GLY A 198 0.77 1.28 -16.93
N ARG A 199 1.75 0.59 -17.50
CA ARG A 199 1.64 -0.76 -18.07
C ARG A 199 2.27 -1.80 -17.16
N VAL A 200 1.75 -3.01 -17.21
CA VAL A 200 2.24 -4.17 -16.45
C VAL A 200 3.08 -5.06 -17.36
N GLU A 201 4.37 -5.14 -17.09
CA GLU A 201 5.34 -6.02 -17.76
C GLU A 201 5.61 -7.23 -16.88
N ARG A 202 5.68 -8.43 -17.47
CA ARG A 202 5.98 -9.69 -16.75
C ARG A 202 7.28 -10.27 -17.27
N ALA A 203 8.10 -10.84 -16.39
CA ALA A 203 9.43 -11.39 -16.75
C ALA A 203 9.40 -12.44 -17.89
N GLY A 204 8.25 -13.09 -18.15
CA GLY A 204 8.05 -13.98 -19.30
C GLY A 204 7.81 -13.29 -20.65
N SER A 205 7.42 -12.01 -20.65
CA SER A 205 7.10 -11.18 -21.83
C SER A 205 8.32 -10.44 -22.40
N LEU A 206 9.45 -10.43 -21.68
CA LEU A 206 10.69 -9.74 -22.08
C LEU A 206 11.53 -10.53 -23.10
N ARG A 207 11.05 -11.68 -23.60
CA ARG A 207 11.78 -12.52 -24.58
C ARG A 207 11.59 -12.14 -26.05
N HIS A 208 11.00 -11.00 -26.35
CA HIS A 208 10.92 -10.48 -27.71
C HIS A 208 11.22 -8.98 -27.78
N HIS A 209 12.39 -8.55 -27.31
CA HIS A 209 13.20 -7.51 -27.94
C HIS A 209 14.54 -7.45 -27.20
N GLU A 210 15.63 -7.43 -27.98
CA GLU A 210 17.05 -7.33 -27.56
C GLU A 210 17.71 -8.59 -26.98
N SER A 211 18.02 -9.51 -27.90
CA SER A 211 19.22 -10.34 -27.79
C SER A 211 20.41 -9.60 -28.42
N ALA A 212 21.28 -8.98 -27.61
CA ALA A 212 22.66 -8.68 -27.99
C ALA A 212 23.59 -8.37 -26.79
N LYS A 213 24.60 -9.25 -26.60
CA LYS A 213 25.91 -9.11 -25.90
C LYS A 213 25.88 -8.98 -24.35
N ARG A 214 26.29 -10.03 -23.61
CA ARG A 214 27.67 -10.34 -23.12
C ARG A 214 28.24 -9.20 -22.26
N GLU A 215 28.73 -9.39 -21.03
CA GLU A 215 29.63 -10.43 -20.51
C GLU A 215 29.67 -10.42 -18.96
N SER A 216 30.05 -11.56 -18.40
CA SER A 216 30.26 -11.86 -16.97
C SER A 216 31.50 -11.18 -16.41
N HIS A 217 31.43 -10.65 -15.17
CA HIS A 217 32.58 -10.55 -14.26
C HIS A 217 32.12 -10.85 -12.83
N GLU A 218 32.78 -11.84 -12.25
CA GLU A 218 32.63 -12.33 -10.88
C GLU A 218 33.61 -11.56 -9.98
N THR A 219 33.16 -11.07 -8.82
CA THR A 219 34.06 -10.64 -7.74
C THR A 219 33.36 -10.88 -6.41
N THR A 220 33.96 -11.80 -5.65
CA THR A 220 33.65 -12.12 -4.26
C THR A 220 34.09 -10.97 -3.35
N MET A 221 33.23 -10.51 -2.43
CA MET A 221 33.64 -9.83 -1.21
C MET A 221 32.79 -10.30 -0.02
N HIS A 222 33.48 -10.40 1.11
CA HIS A 222 33.09 -10.99 2.38
C HIS A 222 32.92 -9.86 3.44
N HIS A 223 32.12 -10.14 4.49
CA HIS A 223 31.97 -9.41 5.77
C HIS A 223 31.12 -8.11 5.71
N ASP A 224 30.28 -7.72 6.67
CA ASP A 224 30.01 -8.15 8.05
C ASP A 224 28.53 -7.86 8.42
N HIS A 225 27.95 -8.67 9.32
CA HIS A 225 26.63 -8.40 9.90
C HIS A 225 26.76 -7.47 11.11
N HIS A 226 26.29 -6.24 10.97
CA HIS A 226 25.90 -5.41 12.10
C HIS A 226 24.37 -5.47 12.27
N ALA A 227 23.95 -6.00 13.41
CA ALA A 227 22.57 -5.95 13.85
C ALA A 227 22.17 -4.49 14.09
N THR A 228 21.16 -4.02 13.36
CA THR A 228 20.49 -2.75 13.64
C THR A 228 19.62 -2.89 14.88
N PRO A 229 19.58 -1.91 15.79
CA PRO A 229 18.73 -1.97 16.97
C PRO A 229 17.26 -1.92 16.55
N VAL A 230 16.44 -2.82 17.11
CA VAL A 230 14.98 -2.71 17.06
C VAL A 230 14.59 -1.46 17.85
N ALA A 231 13.86 -0.53 17.23
CA ALA A 231 13.38 0.66 17.92
C ALA A 231 12.42 0.26 19.06
N ASP A 232 12.68 0.80 20.24
CA ASP A 232 11.85 0.64 21.45
C ASP A 232 10.41 1.11 21.17
N ALA A 233 9.43 0.32 21.59
CA ALA A 233 8.00 0.64 21.46
C ALA A 233 7.66 2.00 22.10
N GLU A 234 8.38 2.41 23.14
CA GLU A 234 8.24 3.75 23.73
C GLU A 234 8.74 4.87 22.80
N ALA A 235 9.79 4.63 22.03
CA ALA A 235 10.32 5.60 21.08
C ALA A 235 9.35 5.81 19.90
N VAL A 236 8.71 4.75 19.43
CA VAL A 236 7.64 4.81 18.42
C VAL A 236 6.43 5.60 18.95
N ALA A 237 6.01 5.32 20.19
CA ALA A 237 4.90 6.04 20.82
C ALA A 237 5.20 7.55 21.01
N ARG A 238 6.44 7.90 21.37
CA ARG A 238 6.89 9.30 21.48
C ARG A 238 6.95 9.99 20.13
N ALA A 239 7.49 9.32 19.10
CA ALA A 239 7.50 9.84 17.73
C ALA A 239 6.07 10.05 17.20
N GLN A 240 5.14 9.16 17.52
CA GLN A 240 3.73 9.28 17.16
C GLN A 240 3.01 10.41 17.90
N ALA A 241 3.28 10.59 19.21
CA ALA A 241 2.78 11.72 19.97
C ALA A 241 3.32 13.06 19.41
N MET A 242 4.62 13.11 19.10
CA MET A 242 5.25 14.27 18.47
C MET A 242 4.70 14.54 17.08
N TRP A 243 4.47 13.51 16.27
CA TRP A 243 3.85 13.63 14.95
C TRP A 243 2.40 14.13 15.02
N ASN A 244 1.63 13.67 16.01
CA ASN A 244 0.26 14.12 16.21
C ASN A 244 0.20 15.59 16.64
N VAL A 245 1.14 16.02 17.49
CA VAL A 245 1.33 17.44 17.85
C VAL A 245 1.81 18.24 16.63
N PHE A 246 2.74 17.69 15.83
CA PHE A 246 3.26 18.30 14.60
C PHE A 246 2.19 18.48 13.53
N THR A 247 1.33 17.47 13.32
CA THR A 247 0.21 17.54 12.36
C THR A 247 -0.79 18.61 12.78
N LYS A 248 -1.14 18.65 14.07
CA LYS A 248 -1.99 19.72 14.62
C LYS A 248 -1.35 21.11 14.48
N ALA A 249 -0.05 21.24 14.76
CA ALA A 249 0.66 22.52 14.70
C ALA A 249 0.86 23.01 13.26
N THR A 250 1.14 22.13 12.31
CA THR A 250 1.38 22.46 10.89
C THR A 250 0.11 22.97 10.21
N VAL A 251 -1.05 22.41 10.59
CA VAL A 251 -2.38 22.87 10.13
C VAL A 251 -2.73 24.26 10.69
N ILE A 252 -2.25 24.62 11.89
CA ILE A 252 -2.52 25.92 12.53
C ILE A 252 -1.56 27.01 12.04
N ALA A 253 -0.30 26.69 11.74
CA ALA A 253 0.76 27.66 11.49
C ALA A 253 1.07 27.97 10.02
N GLY A 254 0.37 27.36 9.06
CA GLY A 254 0.50 27.68 7.63
C GLY A 254 1.91 27.50 7.07
N GLY A 255 2.34 26.25 6.87
CA GLY A 255 3.42 25.83 5.97
C GLY A 255 4.87 26.26 6.26
N ALA A 256 5.12 27.52 6.65
CA ALA A 256 6.46 28.10 6.72
C ALA A 256 7.23 27.73 8.01
N VAL A 257 6.54 27.30 9.07
CA VAL A 257 7.18 26.90 10.35
C VAL A 257 7.67 25.44 10.32
N ALA A 258 7.23 24.64 9.33
CA ALA A 258 7.52 23.21 9.24
C ALA A 258 9.01 22.89 9.03
N VAL A 259 9.78 23.77 8.39
CA VAL A 259 11.21 23.55 8.11
C VAL A 259 12.10 23.80 9.35
N LEU A 260 11.71 24.72 10.23
CA LEU A 260 12.51 25.10 11.39
C LEU A 260 12.48 24.04 12.51
N LEU A 261 11.38 23.28 12.63
CA LEU A 261 11.22 22.25 13.66
C LEU A 261 11.84 20.90 13.28
N ILE A 262 11.99 20.60 11.97
CA ILE A 262 12.71 19.42 11.48
C ILE A 262 14.20 19.50 11.87
N LEU A 263 14.79 20.69 11.82
CA LEU A 263 16.17 20.92 12.27
C LEU A 263 16.34 20.74 13.80
N LEU A 264 15.32 21.06 14.59
CA LEU A 264 15.35 20.90 16.05
C LEU A 264 15.17 19.45 16.49
N ALA A 265 14.34 18.66 15.80
CA ALA A 265 14.15 17.23 16.11
C ALA A 265 15.40 16.39 15.78
N ALA A 266 16.17 16.76 14.75
CA ALA A 266 17.43 16.11 14.39
C ALA A 266 18.62 16.45 15.33
N LEU A 267 18.47 17.48 16.18
CA LEU A 267 19.49 17.89 17.17
C LEU A 267 19.29 17.23 18.55
N VAL A 268 18.18 16.52 18.76
CA VAL A 268 17.80 15.91 20.05
C VAL A 268 17.67 14.38 19.95
N ALA A 269 17.92 13.79 18.78
CA ALA A 269 18.07 12.35 18.54
C ALA A 269 19.54 12.01 18.32
#